data_AF-A0A377XSJ5-F1
#
_entry.id   AF-A0A377XSJ5-F1
#
_cell.length_a   1.000
_cell.length_b   1.000
_cell.length_c   1.000
_cell.angle_alpha   90.00
_cell.angle_beta   90.00
_cell.angle_gamma   90.00
#
_symmetry.space_group_name_H-M   'P 1'
#
loop_
_entity.id
_entity.type
_entity.pdbx_description
1 polymer ?
#
loop_
_entity_poly.entity_id
_entity_poly.type
_entity_poly.pdbx_seq_one_letter_code
_entity_poly.pdbx_strand_id
1 'polypeptide(L)'
;MKSKNRTPFPIPLAINGLDGEQRNRGVEMNVFGEPMLGLRLNASTVWLDAKQTKTAEGATDGKDAIGVANFYAVLGAEYDIKPVEGLTATARVNHSGSQYADAANTKKLDSYTTLDLGLRYRMRLNADQNEMIWRIGVTNVDQREVLVWH
;
A
#
# COMPACT_ATOMS: atom_id res chain seq x y z
N MET A 1 20.19 -0.34 23.70
CA MET A 1 19.50 -1.03 22.59
C MET A 1 20.47 -1.20 21.43
N LYS A 2 20.72 -2.43 20.99
CA LYS A 2 21.77 -2.77 20.00
C LYS A 2 21.37 -2.28 18.60
N SER A 3 22.05 -1.25 18.11
CA SER A 3 22.12 -0.96 16.67
C SER A 3 22.81 -2.12 15.98
N LYS A 4 22.10 -2.84 15.11
CA LYS A 4 22.72 -3.77 14.16
C LYS A 4 22.88 -3.02 12.85
N ASN A 5 24.12 -2.66 12.53
CA ASN A 5 24.53 -2.18 11.21
C ASN A 5 24.02 -3.15 10.14
N ARG A 6 23.05 -2.70 9.34
CA ARG A 6 22.57 -3.40 8.15
C ARG A 6 23.61 -3.15 7.06
N THR A 7 24.45 -4.14 6.79
CA THR A 7 25.30 -4.13 5.59
C THR A 7 24.40 -4.15 4.36
N PRO A 8 24.55 -3.24 3.40
CA PRO A 8 23.86 -3.35 2.13
C PRO A 8 24.28 -4.67 1.47
N PHE A 9 23.32 -5.55 1.18
CA PHE A 9 23.59 -6.62 0.24
C PHE A 9 23.76 -5.96 -1.13
N PRO A 10 24.85 -6.25 -1.85
CA PRO A 10 24.98 -5.75 -3.22
C PRO A 10 23.83 -6.37 -4.01
N ILE A 11 22.90 -5.52 -4.45
CA ILE A 11 21.99 -5.88 -5.55
C ILE A 11 22.92 -6.02 -6.76
N PRO A 12 23.02 -7.21 -7.39
CA PRO A 12 23.67 -7.28 -8.69
C PRO A 12 22.77 -6.51 -9.66
N LEU A 13 23.00 -5.21 -9.78
CA LEU A 13 22.53 -4.37 -10.88
C LEU A 13 23.35 -4.67 -12.15
N ALA A 14 23.70 -5.93 -12.37
CA ALA A 14 24.25 -6.39 -13.62
C ALA A 14 23.08 -6.75 -14.55
N ILE A 15 22.35 -5.72 -14.99
CA ILE A 15 21.68 -5.75 -16.29
C ILE A 15 22.77 -5.68 -17.36
N ASN A 16 23.51 -6.78 -17.53
CA ASN A 16 24.42 -6.94 -18.66
C ASN A 16 23.58 -7.42 -19.86
N GLY A 17 22.93 -6.45 -20.51
CA GLY A 17 22.20 -6.66 -21.75
C GLY A 17 21.15 -5.57 -21.94
N LEU A 18 21.17 -4.89 -23.09
CA LEU A 18 20.18 -3.90 -23.51
C LEU A 18 18.77 -4.49 -23.75
N ASP A 19 18.56 -5.79 -23.46
CA ASP A 19 17.38 -6.58 -23.83
C ASP A 19 16.58 -7.13 -22.62
N GLY A 20 16.82 -6.62 -21.40
CA GLY A 20 15.98 -6.95 -20.25
C GLY A 20 14.54 -6.46 -20.45
N GLU A 21 13.56 -7.36 -20.42
CA GLU A 21 12.14 -7.03 -20.61
C GLU A 21 11.32 -7.57 -19.44
N GLN A 22 10.50 -6.68 -18.87
CA GLN A 22 9.48 -7.03 -17.88
C GLN A 22 8.11 -6.60 -18.42
N ARG A 23 7.13 -7.48 -18.30
CA ARG A 23 5.74 -7.22 -18.70
C ARG A 23 4.83 -7.29 -17.48
N ASN A 24 4.11 -6.20 -17.22
CA ASN A 24 3.11 -6.12 -16.16
C ASN A 24 1.72 -6.05 -16.80
N ARG A 25 0.87 -7.03 -16.49
CA ARG A 25 -0.53 -7.04 -16.89
C ARG A 25 -1.39 -7.12 -15.66
N GLY A 26 -2.51 -6.42 -15.64
CA GLY A 26 -3.35 -6.42 -14.45
C GLY A 26 -4.77 -5.97 -14.71
N VAL A 27 -5.58 -6.16 -13.69
CA VAL A 27 -6.96 -5.66 -13.62
C VAL A 27 -7.06 -4.80 -12.39
N GLU A 28 -7.65 -3.61 -12.56
CA GLU A 28 -7.88 -2.64 -11.51
C GLU A 28 -9.38 -2.46 -11.31
N MET A 29 -9.79 -2.38 -10.05
CA MET A 29 -11.17 -2.10 -9.66
C MET A 29 -11.19 -1.00 -8.60
N ASN A 30 -12.12 -0.07 -8.76
CA ASN A 30 -12.33 1.04 -7.83
C ASN A 30 -13.82 1.18 -7.54
N VAL A 31 -14.16 1.38 -6.26
CA VAL A 31 -15.52 1.60 -5.78
C VAL A 31 -15.50 2.72 -4.75
N PHE A 32 -16.46 3.63 -4.82
CA PHE A 32 -16.62 4.70 -3.84
C PHE A 32 -18.08 5.09 -3.69
N GLY A 33 -18.45 5.63 -2.53
CA GLY A 33 -19.79 6.16 -2.32
C GLY A 33 -20.14 6.41 -0.86
N GLU A 34 -21.37 6.83 -0.64
CA GLU A 34 -21.96 7.05 0.68
C GLU A 34 -23.17 6.12 0.86
N PRO A 35 -22.95 4.83 1.22
CA PRO A 35 -24.03 3.86 1.33
C PRO A 35 -25.05 4.19 2.43
N MET A 36 -24.66 5.02 3.40
CA MET A 36 -25.52 5.53 4.47
C MET A 36 -25.12 6.96 4.77
N LEU A 37 -26.09 7.81 5.14
CA LEU A 37 -25.86 9.19 5.52
C LEU A 37 -24.74 9.31 6.58
N GLY A 38 -23.68 10.03 6.23
CA GLY A 38 -22.51 10.25 7.07
C GLY A 38 -21.46 9.12 7.03
N LEU A 39 -21.69 8.02 6.31
CA LEU A 39 -20.71 6.94 6.10
C LEU A 39 -20.21 6.96 4.65
N ARG A 40 -18.97 7.39 4.45
CA ARG A 40 -18.30 7.39 3.14
C ARG A 40 -17.34 6.21 3.06
N LEU A 41 -17.39 5.47 1.97
CA LEU A 41 -16.49 4.37 1.68
C LEU A 41 -15.71 4.62 0.39
N ASN A 42 -14.44 4.21 0.36
CA ASN A 42 -13.67 4.05 -0.86
C ASN A 42 -12.91 2.73 -0.81
N ALA A 43 -12.81 2.06 -1.95
CA ALA A 43 -12.08 0.82 -2.08
C ALA A 43 -11.39 0.80 -3.44
N SER A 44 -10.13 0.39 -3.45
CA SER A 44 -9.39 0.12 -4.67
C SER A 44 -8.66 -1.21 -4.55
N THR A 45 -8.53 -1.90 -5.67
CA THR A 45 -7.77 -3.13 -5.71
C THR A 45 -7.19 -3.37 -7.08
N VAL A 46 -6.02 -4.01 -7.10
CA VAL A 46 -5.25 -4.31 -8.29
C VAL A 46 -4.78 -5.75 -8.21
N TRP A 47 -5.03 -6.53 -9.25
CA TRP A 47 -4.40 -7.82 -9.48
C TRP A 47 -3.33 -7.65 -10.55
N LEU A 48 -2.10 -8.09 -10.29
CA LEU A 48 -0.95 -7.96 -11.19
C LEU A 48 -0.36 -9.34 -11.52
N ASP A 49 -0.14 -9.55 -12.81
CA ASP A 49 0.73 -10.57 -13.39
C ASP A 49 1.96 -9.85 -13.97
N ALA A 50 3.00 -9.73 -13.13
CA ALA A 50 4.25 -9.07 -13.45
C ALA A 50 5.32 -10.12 -13.74
N LYS A 51 5.75 -10.24 -14.99
CA LYS A 51 6.66 -11.29 -15.45
C LYS A 51 7.93 -10.72 -16.07
N GLN A 52 9.06 -11.36 -15.78
CA GLN A 52 10.30 -11.19 -16.52
C GLN A 52 10.14 -11.93 -17.86
N THR A 53 10.03 -11.19 -18.98
CA THR A 53 9.78 -11.76 -20.31
C THR A 53 11.05 -11.98 -21.11
N LYS A 54 12.11 -11.21 -20.84
CA LYS A 54 13.45 -11.43 -21.38
C LYS A 54 14.50 -11.10 -20.34
N THR A 55 15.42 -12.02 -20.12
CA THR A 55 16.47 -11.94 -19.10
C THR A 55 17.79 -12.41 -19.70
N ALA A 56 18.90 -12.11 -19.03
CA ALA A 56 20.21 -12.52 -19.51
C ALA A 56 20.26 -14.05 -19.68
N GLU A 57 20.57 -14.49 -20.90
CA GLU A 57 20.62 -15.91 -21.28
C GLU A 57 19.31 -16.68 -21.00
N GLY A 58 18.18 -15.97 -20.82
CA GLY A 58 16.88 -16.55 -20.46
C GLY A 58 16.80 -17.13 -19.05
N ALA A 59 17.77 -16.82 -18.18
CA ALA A 59 17.94 -17.47 -16.87
C ALA A 59 16.72 -17.36 -15.94
N THR A 60 15.93 -16.29 -16.06
CA THR A 60 14.75 -16.04 -15.23
C THR A 60 13.51 -15.69 -16.06
N ASP A 61 13.46 -16.10 -17.32
CA ASP A 61 12.30 -15.88 -18.18
C ASP A 61 11.05 -16.60 -17.64
N GLY A 62 9.91 -15.91 -17.67
CA GLY A 62 8.63 -16.39 -17.14
C GLY A 62 8.50 -16.32 -15.61
N LYS A 63 9.56 -15.93 -14.89
CA LYS A 63 9.52 -15.68 -13.45
C LYS A 63 8.79 -14.39 -13.13
N ASP A 64 8.23 -14.34 -11.92
CA ASP A 64 7.62 -13.12 -11.39
C ASP A 64 8.69 -12.05 -11.21
N ALA A 65 8.31 -10.81 -11.49
CA ALA A 65 9.14 -9.66 -11.23
C ALA A 65 9.43 -9.51 -9.73
N ILE A 66 10.66 -9.12 -9.40
CA ILE A 66 11.09 -8.92 -8.02
C ILE A 66 10.36 -7.71 -7.43
N GLY A 67 9.90 -7.81 -6.19
CA GLY A 67 9.35 -6.69 -5.44
C GLY A 67 7.95 -6.24 -5.86
N VAL A 68 7.30 -6.95 -6.79
CA VAL A 68 5.93 -6.67 -7.21
C VAL A 68 5.00 -7.68 -6.56
N ALA A 69 4.07 -7.22 -5.72
CA ALA A 69 3.02 -8.10 -5.21
C ALA A 69 1.98 -8.36 -6.31
N ASN A 70 1.47 -9.59 -6.33
CA ASN A 70 0.44 -10.01 -7.28
C ASN A 70 -0.96 -9.42 -6.98
N PHE A 71 -1.13 -8.83 -5.80
CA PHE A 71 -2.40 -8.29 -5.34
C PHE A 71 -2.19 -7.11 -4.40
N TYR A 72 -2.94 -6.04 -4.61
CA TYR A 72 -3.02 -4.90 -3.71
C TYR A 72 -4.49 -4.55 -3.47
N ALA A 73 -4.83 -4.20 -2.24
CA ALA A 73 -6.15 -3.68 -1.91
C ALA A 73 -6.06 -2.57 -0.87
N VAL A 74 -6.89 -1.54 -1.03
CA VAL A 74 -7.07 -0.45 -0.08
C VAL A 74 -8.56 -0.30 0.16
N LEU A 75 -8.96 -0.23 1.43
CA LEU A 75 -10.33 0.05 1.86
C LEU A 75 -10.30 1.19 2.86
N GLY A 76 -10.91 2.32 2.52
CA GLY A 76 -11.11 3.45 3.41
C GLY A 76 -12.58 3.63 3.79
N ALA A 77 -12.79 4.02 5.03
CA ALA A 77 -14.08 4.40 5.58
C ALA A 77 -13.96 5.71 6.36
N GLU A 78 -14.89 6.62 6.14
CA GLU A 78 -15.10 7.79 6.99
C GLU A 78 -16.51 7.77 7.55
N TYR A 79 -16.66 8.06 8.84
CA TYR A 79 -17.96 8.15 9.50
C TYR A 79 -18.12 9.45 10.28
N ASP A 80 -19.16 10.22 9.98
CA ASP A 80 -19.50 11.44 10.71
C ASP A 80 -20.19 11.09 12.03
N ILE A 81 -19.59 11.53 13.13
CA ILE A 81 -20.07 11.27 14.48
C ILE A 81 -21.18 12.27 14.78
N LYS A 82 -22.43 11.87 14.49
CA LYS A 82 -23.62 12.74 14.60
C LYS A 82 -23.75 13.53 15.92
N PRO A 83 -23.41 12.98 17.11
CA PRO A 83 -23.47 13.76 18.35
C PRO A 83 -22.50 14.94 18.43
N VAL A 84 -21.49 15.02 17.56
CA VAL A 84 -20.47 16.08 17.56
C VAL A 84 -20.34 16.65 16.15
N GLU A 85 -20.94 17.82 15.92
CA GLU A 85 -20.89 18.49 14.61
C GLU A 85 -19.42 18.69 14.17
N GLY A 86 -19.12 18.30 12.92
CA GLY A 86 -17.79 18.46 12.35
C GLY A 86 -16.77 17.39 12.73
N LEU A 87 -17.12 16.41 13.59
CA LEU A 87 -16.25 15.28 13.93
C LEU A 87 -16.48 14.10 12.98
N THR A 88 -15.40 13.62 12.37
CA THR A 88 -15.37 12.44 11.50
C THR A 88 -14.33 11.46 12.03
N ALA A 89 -14.70 10.18 12.16
CA ALA A 89 -13.76 9.09 12.33
C ALA A 89 -13.33 8.51 10.99
N THR A 90 -12.08 8.10 10.86
CA THR A 90 -11.52 7.52 9.65
C THR A 90 -10.85 6.18 9.96
N ALA A 91 -11.06 5.20 9.10
CA ALA A 91 -10.33 3.94 9.13
C ALA A 91 -9.85 3.60 7.72
N ARG A 92 -8.64 3.07 7.60
CA ARG A 92 -8.07 2.62 6.33
C ARG A 92 -7.36 1.30 6.52
N VAL A 93 -7.72 0.31 5.72
CA VAL A 93 -7.04 -0.98 5.63
C VAL A 93 -6.25 -1.00 4.33
N ASN A 94 -4.97 -1.33 4.41
CA ASN A 94 -4.13 -1.57 3.24
C ASN A 94 -3.68 -3.03 3.27
N HIS A 95 -3.83 -3.74 2.16
CA HIS A 95 -3.35 -5.11 2.00
C HIS A 95 -2.39 -5.16 0.81
N SER A 96 -1.22 -5.74 1.06
CA SER A 96 -0.25 -6.09 0.02
C SER A 96 -0.08 -7.60 0.03
N GLY A 97 -0.27 -8.21 -1.13
CA GLY A 97 -0.02 -9.62 -1.36
C GLY A 97 1.47 -9.96 -1.18
N SER A 98 1.77 -11.25 -1.28
CA SER A 98 3.16 -11.71 -1.25
C SER A 98 3.93 -11.28 -2.50
N GLN A 99 5.23 -11.09 -2.37
CA GLN A 99 6.13 -10.74 -3.48
C GLN A 99 7.42 -11.55 -3.40
N TYR A 100 8.10 -11.72 -4.53
CA TYR A 100 9.42 -12.34 -4.54
C TYR A 100 10.52 -11.31 -4.26
N ALA A 101 11.53 -11.72 -3.50
CA ALA A 101 12.69 -10.91 -3.12
C ALA A 101 13.94 -11.23 -3.97
N ASP A 102 13.84 -12.18 -4.91
CA ASP A 102 14.93 -12.59 -5.80
C ASP A 102 14.42 -12.96 -7.22
N ALA A 103 15.30 -12.81 -8.22
CA ALA A 103 14.97 -13.04 -9.62
C ALA A 103 14.57 -14.48 -9.93
N ALA A 104 15.15 -15.45 -9.19
CA ALA A 104 14.88 -16.87 -9.35
C ALA A 104 13.54 -17.32 -8.73
N ASN A 105 12.87 -16.42 -8.00
CA ASN A 105 11.64 -16.68 -7.23
C ASN A 105 11.81 -17.77 -6.17
N THR A 106 12.94 -17.79 -5.46
CA THR A 106 13.21 -18.73 -4.35
C THR A 106 13.00 -18.11 -2.97
N LYS A 107 13.02 -16.77 -2.88
CA LYS A 107 12.78 -15.99 -1.67
C LYS A 107 11.48 -15.24 -1.81
N LYS A 108 10.53 -15.51 -0.91
CA LYS A 108 9.21 -14.89 -0.90
C LYS A 108 9.03 -14.08 0.37
N LEU A 109 8.54 -12.85 0.21
CA LEU A 109 8.04 -12.03 1.31
C LEU A 109 6.55 -12.28 1.43
N ASP A 110 6.12 -12.55 2.65
CA ASP A 110 4.72 -12.82 2.96
C ASP A 110 3.86 -11.56 2.76
N SER A 111 2.59 -11.79 2.48
CA SER A 111 1.60 -10.71 2.43
C SER A 111 1.47 -10.04 3.80
N TYR A 112 1.13 -8.76 3.80
CA TYR A 112 0.86 -8.02 5.02
C TYR A 112 -0.40 -7.17 4.85
N THR A 113 -1.02 -6.85 5.99
CA THR A 113 -2.14 -5.93 6.07
C THR A 113 -1.81 -4.90 7.13
N THR A 114 -2.12 -3.63 6.90
CA THR A 114 -2.00 -2.58 7.90
C THR A 114 -3.34 -1.91 8.13
N LEU A 115 -3.58 -1.47 9.37
CA LEU A 115 -4.75 -0.68 9.74
C LEU A 115 -4.30 0.71 10.20
N ASP A 116 -4.86 1.75 9.57
CA ASP A 116 -4.71 3.14 9.98
C ASP A 116 -6.04 3.65 10.54
N LEU A 117 -5.98 4.35 11.68
CA LEU A 117 -7.14 4.94 12.33
C LEU A 117 -6.91 6.43 12.53
N GLY A 118 -7.99 7.21 12.49
CA GLY A 118 -7.89 8.65 12.70
C GLY A 118 -9.20 9.33 13.04
N LEU A 119 -9.06 10.58 13.45
CA LEU A 119 -10.13 11.52 13.75
C LEU A 119 -9.84 12.83 13.02
N ARG A 120 -10.88 13.41 12.42
CA ARG A 120 -10.87 14.73 11.82
C ARG A 120 -11.94 15.57 12.49
N TYR A 121 -11.58 16.75 12.99
CA TYR A 121 -12.55 17.67 13.59
C TYR A 121 -12.50 19.02 12.89
N ARG A 122 -13.61 19.41 12.27
CA ARG A 122 -13.81 20.73 11.66
C ARG A 122 -14.44 21.65 12.69
N MET A 123 -13.67 22.64 13.12
CA MET A 123 -14.09 23.64 14.09
C MET A 123 -14.30 24.98 13.41
N ARG A 124 -15.49 25.56 13.55
CA ARG A 124 -15.77 26.94 13.11
C ARG A 124 -15.17 27.91 14.13
N LEU A 125 -14.32 28.83 13.67
CA LEU A 125 -13.63 29.81 14.51
C LEU A 125 -14.45 31.07 14.76
N ASN A 126 -15.28 31.45 13.80
CA ASN A 126 -16.12 32.64 13.86
C ASN A 126 -17.34 32.50 12.92
N ALA A 127 -18.23 33.50 12.93
CA ALA A 127 -19.42 33.54 12.08
C ALA A 127 -19.09 33.68 10.58
N ASP A 128 -17.90 34.19 10.24
CA ASP A 128 -17.44 34.49 8.87
C ASP A 128 -16.86 33.27 8.13
N GLN A 129 -17.25 32.04 8.54
CA GLN A 129 -16.83 30.78 7.92
C GLN A 129 -15.32 30.49 7.96
N ASN A 130 -14.55 31.11 8.87
CA ASN A 130 -13.17 30.67 9.09
C ASN A 130 -13.19 29.31 9.81
N GLU A 131 -12.62 28.28 9.18
CA GLU A 131 -12.60 26.92 9.71
C GLU A 131 -11.16 26.49 10.05
N MET A 132 -11.02 25.85 11.20
CA MET A 132 -9.81 25.10 11.58
C MET A 132 -10.11 23.61 11.53
N ILE A 133 -9.25 22.84 10.86
CA ILE A 133 -9.39 21.38 10.77
C ILE A 133 -8.26 20.70 11.54
N TRP A 134 -8.64 20.01 12.62
CA TRP A 134 -7.74 19.14 13.36
C TRP A 134 -7.73 17.75 12.73
N ARG A 135 -6.54 17.15 12.64
CA ARG A 135 -6.36 15.76 12.19
C ARG A 135 -5.44 15.04 13.17
N ILE A 136 -5.92 13.93 13.70
CA ILE A 136 -5.18 13.05 14.58
C ILE A 136 -5.26 11.66 13.97
N GLY A 137 -4.14 10.97 13.85
CA GLY A 137 -4.10 9.64 13.26
C GLY A 137 -3.00 8.79 13.86
N VAL A 138 -3.24 7.48 13.85
CA VAL A 138 -2.26 6.44 14.15
C VAL A 138 -2.22 5.52 12.94
N THR A 139 -1.02 5.27 12.43
CA THR A 139 -0.79 4.38 11.29
C THR A 139 -0.27 3.04 11.77
N ASN A 140 -0.58 1.97 11.02
CA ASN A 140 -0.11 0.62 11.32
C ASN A 140 -0.37 0.22 12.78
N VAL A 141 -1.63 0.36 13.21
CA VAL A 141 -2.08 0.12 14.59
C VAL A 141 -1.86 -1.34 15.00
N ASP A 142 -1.81 -2.27 14.05
CA ASP A 142 -1.52 -3.67 14.27
C ASP A 142 -0.02 -4.00 14.41
N GLN A 143 0.84 -2.98 14.48
CA GLN A 143 2.28 -3.07 14.78
C GLN A 143 3.04 -4.07 13.89
N ARG A 144 2.72 -4.15 12.60
CA ARG A 144 3.46 -5.04 11.69
C ARG A 144 4.81 -4.44 11.29
N GLU A 145 5.86 -5.24 11.41
CA GLU A 145 7.13 -4.97 10.73
C GLU A 145 6.95 -5.24 9.23
N VAL A 146 6.90 -4.18 8.43
CA VAL A 146 6.84 -4.27 6.97
C VAL A 146 8.26 -4.19 6.42
N LEU A 147 8.68 -5.24 5.71
CA LEU A 147 9.95 -5.27 5.00
C LEU A 147 9.76 -4.68 3.61
N VAL A 148 10.17 -3.42 3.44
CA VAL A 148 10.21 -2.75 2.13
C VAL A 148 11.65 -2.78 1.61
N TRP A 149 11.84 -3.25 0.38
CA TRP A 149 13.13 -3.23 -0.31
C TRP A 149 13.16 -2.06 -1.30
N HIS A 150 14.23 -1.28 -1.29
CA HIS A 150 14.53 -0.24 -2.28
C HIS A 150 15.70 -0.72 -3.15
#